data_AF-A0A529GEA3-F1
#
_entry.id   AF-A0A529GEA3-F1
#
_cell.length_a   1.000
_cell.length_b   1.000
_cell.length_c   1.000
_cell.angle_alpha   90.00
_cell.angle_beta   90.00
_cell.angle_gamma   90.00
#
_symmetry.space_group_name_H-M   'P 1'
#
loop_
_entity.id
_entity.type
_entity.pdbx_description
1 polymer ?
#
loop_
_entity_poly.entity_id
_entity_poly.type
_entity_poly.pdbx_seq_one_letter_code
_entity_poly.pdbx_strand_id
1 'polypeptide(L)'
;MDGRFAGLKLDGFYEPEKRSVALSPKGAELFLAERLVPDLPKGSTLYGRIMPTAEPSELPDPAALAALGEAMMEGAGGVTVGAHMPAAYTYLGQFIAHDLSQMRDEDPACPTLNWRSAALDLDSLFGPVDRHLQPVRDTCLSAGLRLGKTHGPNAGFDDLPRTRQGEAVIADQRNDSNLGIAQFHVAMT
;
A
#
# COMPACT_ATOMS: atom_id res chain seq x y z
N MET A 1 -5.01 -37.47 -60.37
CA MET A 1 -5.42 -36.12 -59.96
C MET A 1 -6.89 -36.22 -59.57
N ASP A 2 -7.23 -36.90 -58.48
CA ASP A 2 -7.09 -36.44 -57.09
C ASP A 2 -7.80 -35.08 -56.91
N GLY A 3 -8.81 -34.89 -56.07
CA GLY A 3 -9.44 -35.77 -55.10
C GLY A 3 -10.35 -34.94 -54.19
N ARG A 4 -11.52 -35.50 -53.86
CA ARG A 4 -12.29 -35.31 -52.61
C ARG A 4 -12.96 -33.95 -52.35
N PHE A 5 -14.23 -33.87 -52.73
CA PHE A 5 -15.26 -33.27 -51.89
C PHE A 5 -15.59 -34.24 -50.76
N ALA A 6 -15.28 -33.90 -49.51
CA ALA A 6 -15.82 -34.58 -48.33
C ALA A 6 -15.70 -33.69 -47.09
N GLY A 7 -16.84 -33.38 -46.47
CA GLY A 7 -16.93 -33.08 -45.04
C GLY A 7 -16.93 -31.61 -44.63
N LEU A 8 -18.08 -30.94 -44.71
CA LEU A 8 -18.41 -29.94 -43.69
C LEU A 8 -18.65 -30.68 -42.38
N LYS A 9 -17.78 -30.50 -41.40
CA LYS A 9 -18.11 -30.65 -39.98
C LYS A 9 -17.81 -29.31 -39.30
N LEU A 10 -18.88 -28.68 -38.85
CA LEU A 10 -18.87 -27.55 -37.92
C LEU A 10 -18.53 -28.11 -36.54
N ASP A 11 -17.25 -28.21 -36.20
CA ASP A 11 -16.82 -28.58 -34.85
C ASP A 11 -15.70 -27.63 -34.42
N GLY A 12 -16.05 -26.69 -33.55
CA GLY A 12 -15.14 -25.70 -32.99
C GLY A 12 -15.85 -24.85 -31.96
N PHE A 13 -16.61 -25.48 -31.06
CA PHE A 13 -17.02 -24.83 -29.82
C PHE A 13 -15.75 -24.33 -29.11
N TYR A 14 -15.72 -23.04 -28.80
CA TYR A 14 -14.80 -22.47 -27.83
C TYR A 14 -15.12 -23.15 -26.49
N GLU A 15 -14.29 -24.10 -26.06
CA GLU A 15 -14.35 -24.67 -24.72
C GLU A 15 -13.56 -23.77 -23.75
N PRO A 16 -14.22 -23.11 -22.78
CA PRO A 16 -13.56 -22.25 -21.82
C PRO A 16 -13.14 -23.05 -20.59
N GLU A 17 -12.48 -24.19 -20.72
CA GLU A 17 -12.00 -24.91 -19.53
C GLU A 17 -10.59 -25.50 -19.69
N LYS A 18 -9.77 -25.21 -18.66
CA LYS A 18 -8.47 -25.82 -18.33
C LYS A 18 -7.23 -25.31 -19.06
N ARG A 19 -6.96 -24.01 -18.92
CA ARG A 19 -5.59 -23.62 -18.56
C ARG A 19 -5.49 -23.58 -17.04
N SER A 20 -5.12 -24.70 -16.42
CA SER A 20 -4.51 -24.63 -15.09
C SER A 20 -3.14 -23.97 -15.25
N VAL A 21 -3.13 -22.64 -15.28
CA VAL A 21 -1.89 -21.90 -15.12
C VAL A 21 -1.45 -22.20 -13.69
N ALA A 22 -0.44 -23.05 -13.54
CA ALA A 22 0.18 -23.27 -12.24
C ALA A 22 0.62 -21.90 -11.72
N LEU A 23 -0.04 -21.43 -10.66
CA LEU A 23 0.35 -20.18 -10.02
C LEU A 23 1.78 -20.36 -9.50
N SER A 24 2.60 -19.32 -9.65
CA SER A 24 3.87 -19.29 -8.92
C SER A 24 3.57 -19.43 -7.42
N PRO A 25 4.53 -19.88 -6.59
CA PRO A 25 4.32 -19.97 -5.13
C PRO A 25 3.74 -18.68 -4.54
N LYS A 26 4.25 -17.51 -4.97
CA LYS A 26 3.71 -16.19 -4.60
C LYS A 26 2.30 -15.93 -5.16
N GLY A 27 2.01 -16.38 -6.37
CA GLY A 27 0.67 -16.29 -6.95
C GLY A 27 -0.36 -17.13 -6.19
N ALA A 28 0.04 -18.30 -5.69
CA ALA A 28 -0.81 -19.17 -4.88
C ALA A 28 -1.06 -18.57 -3.48
N GLU A 29 -0.03 -17.97 -2.85
CA GLU A 29 -0.15 -17.27 -1.58
C GLU A 29 -1.06 -16.04 -1.68
N LEU A 30 -0.93 -15.25 -2.74
CA LEU A 30 -1.78 -14.07 -2.93
C LEU A 30 -3.24 -14.49 -3.21
N PHE A 31 -3.43 -15.55 -4.00
CA PHE A 31 -4.75 -16.14 -4.22
C PHE A 31 -5.38 -16.67 -2.93
N LEU A 32 -4.57 -17.27 -2.04
CA LEU A 32 -5.04 -17.70 -0.72
C LEU A 32 -5.44 -16.50 0.14
N ALA A 33 -4.62 -15.45 0.16
CA ALA A 33 -4.90 -14.21 0.89
C ALA A 33 -6.20 -13.54 0.44
N GLU A 34 -6.42 -13.39 -0.86
CA GLU A 34 -7.66 -12.82 -1.42
C GLU A 34 -8.92 -13.60 -0.99
N ARG A 35 -8.75 -14.89 -0.67
CA ARG A 35 -9.85 -15.75 -0.19
C ARG A 35 -10.05 -15.69 1.32
N LEU A 36 -8.98 -15.49 2.09
CA LEU A 36 -9.03 -15.38 3.55
C LEU A 36 -9.40 -13.96 4.01
N VAL A 37 -9.10 -12.95 3.19
CA VAL A 37 -9.31 -11.53 3.49
C VAL A 37 -10.29 -10.95 2.46
N PRO A 38 -11.62 -10.99 2.74
CA PRO A 38 -12.66 -10.64 1.77
C PRO A 38 -12.64 -9.18 1.29
N ASP A 39 -11.99 -8.29 2.04
CA ASP A 39 -11.88 -6.85 1.73
C ASP A 39 -10.46 -6.42 1.35
N LEU A 40 -9.60 -7.35 0.91
CA LEU A 40 -8.23 -7.04 0.50
C LEU A 40 -8.23 -6.06 -0.68
N PRO A 41 -7.62 -4.87 -0.58
CA PRO A 41 -7.59 -3.89 -1.65
C PRO A 41 -6.97 -4.46 -2.91
N LYS A 42 -7.55 -4.14 -4.07
CA LYS A 42 -6.91 -4.43 -5.36
C LYS A 42 -5.54 -3.75 -5.41
N GLY A 43 -4.53 -4.50 -5.85
CA GLY A 43 -3.14 -4.02 -5.85
C GLY A 43 -2.34 -4.41 -4.61
N SER A 44 -2.97 -5.01 -3.60
CA SER A 44 -2.28 -5.59 -2.44
C SER A 44 -1.23 -6.61 -2.88
N THR A 45 -0.16 -6.69 -2.09
CA THR A 45 1.01 -7.54 -2.37
C THR A 45 1.39 -8.36 -1.15
N LEU A 46 2.26 -9.33 -1.33
CA LEU A 46 2.86 -10.08 -0.22
C LEU A 46 4.19 -9.44 0.17
N TYR A 47 4.50 -9.41 1.46
CA TYR A 47 5.85 -9.05 1.88
C TYR A 47 6.85 -10.12 1.46
N GLY A 48 7.86 -9.70 0.69
CA GLY A 48 9.00 -10.53 0.37
C GLY A 48 9.96 -10.61 1.56
N ARG A 49 10.52 -11.80 1.80
CA ARG A 49 11.62 -11.97 2.76
C ARG A 49 12.96 -11.82 2.03
N ILE A 50 13.85 -11.01 2.59
CA ILE A 50 15.24 -10.88 2.11
C ILE A 50 16.09 -12.04 2.66
N MET A 51 15.81 -12.47 3.89
CA MET A 51 16.48 -13.57 4.57
C MET A 51 15.62 -14.85 4.55
N PRO A 52 16.22 -16.05 4.59
CA PRO A 52 15.49 -17.30 4.81
C PRO A 52 14.66 -17.25 6.11
N THR A 53 13.57 -18.02 6.15
CA THR A 53 12.78 -18.20 7.36
C THR A 53 13.66 -18.85 8.43
N ALA A 54 13.85 -18.16 9.56
CA ALA A 54 14.44 -18.78 10.73
C ALA A 54 13.47 -19.81 11.30
N GLU A 55 14.00 -20.88 11.89
CA GLU A 55 13.18 -21.81 12.67
C GLU A 55 12.37 -21.01 13.71
N PRO A 56 11.09 -21.36 13.96
CA PRO A 56 10.28 -20.64 14.93
C PRO A 56 11.00 -20.63 16.29
N SER A 57 11.51 -19.47 16.68
CA SER A 57 12.01 -19.29 18.04
C SER A 57 10.81 -19.18 18.98
N GLU A 58 10.96 -19.63 20.22
CA GLU A 58 10.03 -19.26 21.27
C GLU A 58 9.86 -17.74 21.27
N LEU A 59 8.62 -17.27 21.43
CA LEU A 59 8.35 -15.83 21.51
C LEU A 59 9.17 -15.26 22.67
N PRO A 60 9.90 -14.13 22.47
CA PRO A 60 10.68 -13.54 23.53
C PRO A 60 9.80 -13.17 24.72
N ASP A 61 10.36 -13.33 25.93
CA ASP A 61 9.68 -12.97 27.18
C ASP A 61 9.14 -11.53 27.12
N PRO A 62 7.82 -11.30 27.31
CA PRO A 62 7.24 -9.97 27.32
C PRO A 62 7.94 -8.99 28.28
N ALA A 63 8.46 -9.48 29.41
CA ALA A 63 9.22 -8.63 30.34
C ALA A 63 10.56 -8.18 29.74
N ALA A 64 11.23 -9.06 28.99
CA ALA A 64 12.45 -8.71 28.27
C ALA A 64 12.17 -7.72 27.12
N LEU A 65 11.05 -7.88 26.41
CA LEU A 65 10.61 -6.92 25.39
C LEU A 65 10.32 -5.53 25.99
N ALA A 66 9.64 -5.48 27.14
CA ALA A 66 9.38 -4.24 27.84
C ALA A 66 10.68 -3.57 28.31
N ALA A 67 11.60 -4.33 28.91
CA ALA A 67 12.90 -3.81 29.33
C ALA A 67 13.74 -3.31 28.15
N LEU A 68 13.67 -3.97 27.00
CA LEU A 68 14.31 -3.50 25.77
C LEU A 68 13.70 -2.18 25.29
N GLY A 69 12.38 -2.07 25.27
CA GLY A 69 11.68 -0.84 24.90
C GLY A 69 12.09 0.34 25.78
N GLU A 70 12.14 0.14 27.10
CA GLU A 70 12.61 1.15 28.06
C GLU A 70 14.06 1.57 27.80
N ALA A 71 14.94 0.60 27.50
CA ALA A 71 16.34 0.87 27.18
C ALA A 71 16.54 1.61 25.84
N MET A 72 15.58 1.49 24.92
CA MET A 72 15.61 2.18 23.62
C MET A 72 15.08 3.62 23.68
N MET A 73 14.41 4.02 24.75
CA MET A 73 13.93 5.40 24.90
C MET A 73 15.11 6.36 25.05
N GLU A 74 15.10 7.44 24.27
CA GLU A 74 16.17 8.42 24.29
C GLU A 74 16.10 9.27 25.58
N GLY A 75 17.20 9.26 26.36
CA GLY A 75 17.32 10.08 27.57
C GLY A 75 17.48 11.57 27.24
N ALA A 76 17.36 12.44 28.25
CA ALA A 76 17.41 13.90 28.12
C ALA A 76 18.72 14.50 27.54
N GLY A 77 19.69 13.67 27.15
CA GLY A 77 20.96 14.07 26.53
C GLY A 77 21.14 13.51 25.11
N GLY A 78 20.04 13.25 24.40
CA GLY A 78 20.02 12.66 23.06
C GLY A 78 21.10 13.21 22.13
N VAL A 79 21.78 12.31 21.42
CA VAL A 79 22.81 12.70 20.46
C VAL A 79 22.08 13.36 19.29
N THR A 80 22.34 14.63 19.02
CA THR A 80 21.80 15.30 17.82
C THR A 80 22.47 14.74 16.57
N VAL A 81 22.08 13.54 16.16
CA VAL A 81 22.46 12.95 14.89
C VAL A 81 21.72 13.71 13.81
N GLY A 82 22.44 14.24 12.82
CA GLY A 82 21.82 14.95 11.70
C GLY A 82 21.40 16.39 12.02
N ALA A 83 22.13 17.11 12.89
CA ALA A 83 21.90 18.54 13.13
C ALA A 83 21.91 19.42 11.85
N HIS A 84 22.52 18.92 10.77
CA HIS A 84 22.55 19.57 9.45
C HIS A 84 21.52 19.00 8.46
N MET A 85 20.75 17.98 8.86
CA MET A 85 19.73 17.37 8.02
C MET A 85 18.43 18.16 8.18
N PRO A 86 17.84 18.66 7.08
CA PRO A 86 16.52 19.28 7.15
C PRO A 86 15.47 18.30 7.68
N ALA A 87 14.65 18.74 8.64
CA ALA A 87 13.57 17.93 9.20
C ALA A 87 12.57 17.42 8.14
N ALA A 88 12.51 18.07 6.97
CA ALA A 88 11.71 17.62 5.83
C ALA A 88 12.00 16.17 5.41
N TYR A 89 13.24 15.69 5.56
CA TYR A 89 13.59 14.30 5.22
C TYR A 89 12.88 13.27 6.12
N THR A 90 12.61 13.62 7.38
CA THR A 90 11.83 12.77 8.30
C THR A 90 10.39 12.58 7.80
N TYR A 91 9.79 13.62 7.24
CA TYR A 91 8.42 13.57 6.72
C TYR A 91 8.37 12.92 5.34
N LEU A 92 9.36 13.16 4.48
CA LEU A 92 9.52 12.47 3.20
C LEU A 92 9.64 10.95 3.41
N GLY A 93 10.45 10.52 4.39
CA GLY A 93 10.60 9.10 4.72
C GLY A 93 9.29 8.44 5.14
N GLN A 94 8.50 9.13 5.97
CA GLN A 94 7.19 8.64 6.38
C GLN A 94 6.18 8.61 5.21
N PHE A 95 6.17 9.64 4.37
CA PHE A 95 5.31 9.66 3.18
C PHE A 95 5.61 8.47 2.24
N ILE A 96 6.89 8.22 1.95
CA ILE A 96 7.32 7.06 1.15
C ILE A 96 6.93 5.73 1.82
N ALA A 97 7.08 5.63 3.14
CA ALA A 97 6.68 4.43 3.87
C ALA A 97 5.16 4.19 3.80
N HIS A 98 4.35 5.25 3.88
CA HIS A 98 2.90 5.15 3.72
C HIS A 98 2.50 4.71 2.31
N ASP A 99 3.23 5.13 1.29
CA ASP A 99 2.97 4.70 -0.09
C ASP A 99 3.29 3.21 -0.30
N LEU A 100 4.47 2.77 0.16
CA LEU A 100 4.98 1.43 -0.14
C LEU A 100 4.39 0.30 0.71
N SER A 101 3.89 0.61 1.91
CA SER A 101 3.73 -0.41 2.94
C SER A 101 2.55 -0.13 3.86
N GLN A 102 1.71 -1.14 4.05
CA GLN A 102 0.71 -1.22 5.10
C GLN A 102 0.55 -2.68 5.54
N MET A 103 1.23 -3.05 6.62
CA MET A 103 0.98 -4.31 7.32
C MET A 103 -0.19 -4.14 8.28
N ARG A 104 -1.02 -5.18 8.42
CA ARG A 104 -2.07 -5.27 9.43
C ARG A 104 -1.92 -6.58 10.19
N ASP A 105 -2.46 -6.60 11.40
CA ASP A 105 -2.55 -7.82 12.20
C ASP A 105 -3.64 -8.71 11.60
N GLU A 106 -3.20 -9.72 10.86
CA GLU A 106 -4.05 -10.74 10.27
C GLU A 106 -4.00 -12.03 11.10
N ASP A 107 -4.91 -12.95 10.81
CA ASP A 107 -4.82 -14.33 11.29
C ASP A 107 -3.40 -14.89 11.01
N PRO A 108 -2.72 -15.53 11.97
CA PRO A 108 -1.43 -16.17 11.74
C PRO A 108 -1.41 -17.19 10.57
N ALA A 109 -2.56 -17.72 10.17
CA ALA A 109 -2.72 -18.57 9.01
C ALA A 109 -2.67 -17.80 7.67
N CYS A 110 -2.89 -16.48 7.69
CA CYS A 110 -2.73 -15.63 6.53
C CYS A 110 -1.24 -15.38 6.24
N PRO A 111 -0.85 -15.36 4.96
CA PRO A 111 0.49 -14.90 4.62
C PRO A 111 0.65 -13.42 5.02
N THR A 112 1.89 -12.97 5.22
CA THR A 112 2.13 -11.58 5.61
C THR A 112 1.81 -10.63 4.44
N LEU A 113 0.68 -9.93 4.56
CA LEU A 113 0.10 -9.10 3.52
C LEU A 113 0.50 -7.64 3.65
N ASN A 114 0.85 -7.05 2.52
CA ASN A 114 0.86 -5.61 2.31
C ASN A 114 -0.47 -5.20 1.70
N TRP A 115 -1.25 -4.43 2.44
CA TRP A 115 -2.56 -3.90 2.02
C TRP A 115 -2.47 -2.78 0.97
N ARG A 116 -1.27 -2.51 0.47
CA ARG A 116 -0.97 -1.56 -0.60
C ARG A 116 -0.19 -2.22 -1.74
N SER A 117 -0.02 -1.44 -2.80
CA SER A 117 1.01 -1.69 -3.79
C SER A 117 2.39 -1.68 -3.11
N ALA A 118 3.31 -2.56 -3.54
CA ALA A 118 4.72 -2.48 -3.15
C ALA A 118 5.53 -1.59 -4.13
N ALA A 119 4.84 -0.66 -4.80
CA ALA A 119 5.42 0.26 -5.76
C ALA A 119 5.29 1.70 -5.26
N LEU A 120 6.21 2.56 -5.67
CA LEU A 120 6.11 3.99 -5.43
C LEU A 120 5.22 4.59 -6.52
N ASP A 121 3.92 4.33 -6.44
CA ASP A 121 2.91 4.74 -7.43
C ASP A 121 1.98 5.86 -6.93
N LEU A 122 2.29 6.43 -5.77
CA LEU A 122 1.55 7.53 -5.15
C LEU A 122 0.09 7.17 -4.86
N ASP A 123 -0.20 5.88 -4.64
CA ASP A 123 -1.53 5.43 -4.27
C ASP A 123 -1.96 5.99 -2.89
N SER A 124 -1.02 6.45 -2.05
CA SER A 124 -1.31 7.13 -0.78
C SER A 124 -1.83 8.56 -0.97
N LEU A 125 -1.63 9.12 -2.16
CA LEU A 125 -2.07 10.43 -2.59
C LEU A 125 -3.31 10.32 -3.49
N PHE A 126 -3.25 9.49 -4.52
CA PHE A 126 -4.30 9.36 -5.54
C PHE A 126 -5.34 8.28 -5.23
N GLY A 127 -5.07 7.41 -4.27
CA GLY A 127 -5.85 6.20 -4.03
C GLY A 127 -5.32 4.98 -4.79
N PRO A 128 -5.77 3.77 -4.42
CA PRO A 128 -5.32 2.53 -5.04
C PRO A 128 -5.63 2.52 -6.55
N VAL A 129 -4.62 2.23 -7.36
CA VAL A 129 -4.80 2.00 -8.80
C VAL A 129 -5.45 0.64 -8.99
N ASP A 130 -6.57 0.57 -9.72
CA ASP A 130 -7.07 -0.73 -10.17
C ASP A 130 -6.07 -1.29 -11.21
N ARG A 131 -5.35 -2.35 -10.85
CA ARG A 131 -4.36 -3.05 -11.70
C ARG A 131 -4.91 -3.42 -13.09
N HIS A 132 -6.23 -3.45 -13.27
CA HIS A 132 -6.87 -3.76 -14.55
C HIS A 132 -7.16 -2.55 -15.45
N LEU A 133 -6.71 -1.34 -15.09
CA LEU A 133 -6.81 -0.19 -15.97
C LEU A 133 -5.87 -0.40 -17.18
N GLN A 134 -6.46 -0.85 -18.30
CA GLN A 134 -5.88 -0.66 -19.63
C GLN A 134 -5.52 0.83 -19.78
N PRO A 135 -4.38 1.19 -20.40
CA PRO A 135 -4.03 2.58 -20.61
C PRO A 135 -5.07 3.22 -21.54
N VAL A 136 -6.07 3.88 -20.96
CA VAL A 136 -7.03 4.70 -21.71
C VAL A 136 -6.25 5.93 -22.14
N ARG A 137 -5.92 5.98 -23.43
CA ARG A 137 -5.10 7.02 -24.06
C ARG A 137 -5.65 8.45 -23.99
N ASP A 138 -6.77 8.69 -23.31
CA ASP A 138 -7.51 9.95 -23.34
C ASP A 138 -7.93 10.54 -21.97
N THR A 139 -7.43 10.03 -20.84
CA THR A 139 -7.74 10.63 -19.53
C THR A 139 -6.68 11.64 -19.11
N CYS A 140 -6.72 12.84 -19.71
CA CYS A 140 -6.28 14.02 -18.97
C CYS A 140 -7.18 14.15 -17.73
N LEU A 141 -6.65 13.83 -16.55
CA LEU A 141 -7.30 14.11 -15.27
C LEU A 141 -7.55 15.63 -15.19
N SER A 142 -8.78 16.04 -15.50
CA SER A 142 -9.17 17.46 -15.63
C SER A 142 -9.52 18.12 -14.29
N ALA A 143 -9.33 17.43 -13.17
CA ALA A 143 -9.47 17.99 -11.84
C ALA A 143 -8.28 17.52 -10.98
N GLY A 144 -7.47 18.47 -10.51
CA GLY A 144 -6.41 18.21 -9.55
C GLY A 144 -6.93 17.73 -8.20
N LEU A 145 -6.03 17.44 -7.28
CA LEU A 145 -6.37 17.01 -5.93
C LEU A 145 -6.99 18.18 -5.14
N ARG A 146 -7.90 17.86 -4.22
CA ARG A 146 -8.66 18.89 -3.48
C ARG A 146 -7.82 19.46 -2.35
N LEU A 147 -7.77 20.79 -2.26
CA LEU A 147 -7.22 21.50 -1.11
C LEU A 147 -8.33 21.98 -0.17
N GLY A 148 -8.08 21.81 1.13
CA GLY A 148 -8.79 22.47 2.20
C GLY A 148 -8.16 23.81 2.55
N LYS A 149 -8.77 24.50 3.51
CA LYS A 149 -8.25 25.73 4.10
C LYS A 149 -8.31 25.62 5.61
N THR A 150 -7.29 26.13 6.27
CA THR A 150 -7.29 26.31 7.73
C THR A 150 -8.41 27.24 8.18
N HIS A 151 -8.95 26.98 9.37
CA HIS A 151 -10.01 27.77 10.02
C HIS A 151 -9.52 28.35 11.36
N GLY A 152 -10.20 29.38 11.86
CA GLY A 152 -9.89 30.01 13.14
C GLY A 152 -8.95 31.22 13.03
N PRO A 153 -8.20 31.57 14.10
CA PRO A 153 -7.38 32.78 14.14
C PRO A 153 -6.27 32.84 13.07
N ASN A 154 -5.79 31.67 12.62
CA ASN A 154 -4.79 31.52 11.58
C ASN A 154 -5.39 30.87 10.32
N ALA A 155 -6.49 31.44 9.80
CA ALA A 155 -7.19 30.89 8.63
C ALA A 155 -6.57 31.30 7.28
N GLY A 156 -6.89 30.52 6.25
CA GLY A 156 -6.59 30.85 4.85
C GLY A 156 -5.36 30.16 4.25
N PHE A 157 -4.54 29.52 5.07
CA PHE A 157 -3.47 28.62 4.61
C PHE A 157 -4.05 27.34 4.02
N ASP A 158 -3.35 26.77 3.03
CA ASP A 158 -3.68 25.46 2.47
C ASP A 158 -3.56 24.37 3.55
N ASP A 159 -4.54 23.49 3.54
CA ASP A 159 -4.60 22.32 4.41
C ASP A 159 -5.21 21.16 3.63
N LEU A 160 -5.18 19.97 4.21
CA LEU A 160 -5.96 18.86 3.72
C LEU A 160 -7.45 19.21 3.74
N PRO A 161 -8.25 18.73 2.77
CA PRO A 161 -9.69 18.85 2.85
C PRO A 161 -10.17 18.05 4.06
N ARG A 162 -10.90 18.69 4.99
CA ARG A 162 -11.36 18.04 6.23
C ARG A 162 -12.88 17.87 6.30
N THR A 163 -13.32 16.82 6.99
CA THR A 163 -14.73 16.68 7.40
C THR A 163 -15.09 17.72 8.45
N ARG A 164 -16.39 17.83 8.80
CA ARG A 164 -16.81 18.71 9.91
C ARG A 164 -16.22 18.31 11.27
N GLN A 165 -15.76 17.07 11.40
CA GLN A 165 -15.12 16.54 12.61
C GLN A 165 -13.60 16.77 12.61
N GLY A 166 -13.04 17.37 11.55
CA GLY A 166 -11.62 17.68 11.43
C GLY A 166 -10.77 16.55 10.83
N GLU A 167 -11.38 15.45 10.41
CA GLU A 167 -10.67 14.33 9.78
C GLU A 167 -10.29 14.66 8.34
N ALA A 168 -9.05 14.36 7.93
CA ALA A 168 -8.63 14.54 6.54
C ALA A 168 -9.44 13.64 5.59
N VAL A 169 -9.77 14.17 4.41
CA VAL A 169 -10.48 13.47 3.33
C VAL A 169 -9.46 13.18 2.24
N ILE A 170 -8.59 12.22 2.51
CA ILE A 170 -7.46 11.81 1.67
C ILE A 170 -7.43 10.28 1.49
N ALA A 171 -6.66 9.81 0.52
CA ALA A 171 -6.55 8.39 0.20
C ALA A 171 -5.92 7.56 1.33
N ASP A 172 -4.80 8.02 1.91
CA ASP A 172 -4.19 7.38 3.09
C ASP A 172 -4.21 8.33 4.29
N GLN A 173 -5.04 7.98 5.28
CA GLN A 173 -5.22 8.74 6.52
C GLN A 173 -3.92 8.89 7.33
N ARG A 174 -2.93 8.01 7.14
CA ARG A 174 -1.63 8.12 7.84
C ARG A 174 -0.87 9.39 7.45
N ASN A 175 -1.17 9.96 6.28
CA ASN A 175 -0.63 11.25 5.88
C ASN A 175 -1.19 12.44 6.68
N ASP A 176 -2.19 12.25 7.55
CA ASP A 176 -2.68 13.26 8.53
C ASP A 176 -2.23 12.97 9.97
N SER A 177 -1.29 12.04 10.18
CA SER A 177 -0.82 11.66 11.53
C SER A 177 -0.10 12.78 12.29
N ASN A 178 0.52 13.72 11.56
CA ASN A 178 1.09 14.94 12.11
C ASN A 178 1.13 16.05 11.04
N LEU A 179 1.27 17.29 11.49
CA LEU A 179 1.26 18.48 10.63
C LEU A 179 2.33 18.43 9.52
N GLY A 180 3.51 17.90 9.81
CA GLY A 180 4.61 17.85 8.84
C GLY A 180 4.29 16.97 7.64
N ILE A 181 3.70 15.78 7.86
CA ILE A 181 3.27 14.89 6.77
C ILE A 181 2.03 15.44 6.07
N ALA A 182 1.08 16.01 6.83
CA ALA A 182 -0.13 16.61 6.24
C ALA A 182 0.23 17.72 5.25
N GLN A 183 1.16 18.59 5.62
CA GLN A 183 1.64 19.67 4.76
C GLN A 183 2.53 19.17 3.62
N PHE A 184 3.27 18.06 3.82
CA PHE A 184 3.96 17.39 2.72
C PHE A 184 2.96 16.87 1.67
N HIS A 185 1.85 16.27 2.08
CA HIS A 185 0.78 15.83 1.19
C HIS A 185 0.11 17.00 0.44
N VAL A 186 -0.13 18.13 1.13
CA VAL A 186 -0.59 19.38 0.50
C VAL A 186 0.40 19.85 -0.57
N ALA A 187 1.70 19.77 -0.33
CA ALA A 187 2.72 20.18 -1.31
C ALA A 187 2.76 19.29 -2.58
N MET A 188 2.19 18.08 -2.51
CA MET A 188 2.11 17.14 -3.63
C MET A 188 0.77 17.20 -4.38
N THR A 189 -0.21 17.95 -3.86
CA THR A 189 -1.59 18.08 -4.34
C THR A 189 -1.75 19.20 -5.36
#